data_AF-A0A673V3Q4-F1
#
_entry.id   AF-A0A673V3Q4-F1
#
_cell.length_a   1.000
_cell.length_b   1.000
_cell.length_c   1.000
_cell.angle_alpha   90.00
_cell.angle_beta   90.00
_cell.angle_gamma   90.00
#
_symmetry.space_group_name_H-M   'P 1'
#
loop_
_entity.id
_entity.type
_entity.pdbx_description
1 polymer ?
#
loop_
_entity_poly.entity_id
_entity_poly.type
_entity_poly.pdbx_seq_one_letter_code
_entity_poly.pdbx_strand_id
1 'polypeptide(L)'
;MSNNRISMVGSLSLGLGLRVNQTLRILVLSRNPMQGGGCFGVLKSVRDNPVSALELLDFSGIQVDREFDDLASSVKVILPALHIKTAAHRVEYKKELRPVFTPSLPASVPK
;
A
#
# COMPACT_ATOMS: atom_id res chain seq x y z
N MET A 1 -13.10 -3.94 9.83
CA MET A 1 -13.98 -2.83 9.38
C MET A 1 -13.91 -2.68 7.86
N SER A 2 -14.70 -3.45 7.11
CA SER A 2 -14.81 -3.32 5.65
C SER A 2 -16.14 -2.66 5.27
N ASN A 3 -16.21 -1.91 4.15
CA ASN A 3 -17.44 -1.28 3.63
C ASN A 3 -18.19 -0.34 4.61
N ASN A 4 -17.48 0.39 5.48
CA ASN A 4 -18.11 1.25 6.48
C ASN A 4 -18.21 2.74 6.06
N ARG A 5 -17.96 3.05 4.78
CA ARG A 5 -17.92 4.44 4.25
C ARG A 5 -17.06 5.38 5.11
N ILE A 6 -15.97 4.86 5.68
CA ILE A 6 -15.03 5.69 6.44
C ILE A 6 -14.44 6.73 5.47
N SER A 7 -14.72 8.00 5.74
CA SER A 7 -14.17 9.12 5.00
C SER A 7 -12.73 9.41 5.44
N MET A 8 -12.01 10.24 4.68
CA MET A 8 -10.67 10.70 5.06
C MET A 8 -10.64 11.25 6.50
N VAL A 9 -11.63 12.04 6.90
CA VAL A 9 -11.71 12.59 8.26
C VAL A 9 -11.86 11.49 9.30
N GLY A 10 -12.72 10.50 9.06
CA GLY A 10 -12.88 9.35 9.95
C GLY A 10 -11.59 8.52 10.09
N SER A 11 -10.81 8.41 9.02
CA SER A 11 -9.52 7.72 9.05
C SER A 11 -8.46 8.47 9.87
N LEU A 12 -8.49 9.80 9.90
CA LEU A 12 -7.61 10.60 10.77
C LEU A 12 -7.96 10.41 12.24
N SER A 13 -9.24 10.44 12.59
CA SER A 13 -9.71 10.15 13.96
C SER A 13 -9.33 8.74 14.41
N LEU A 14 -9.43 7.75 13.51
CA LEU A 14 -8.94 6.40 13.75
C LEU A 14 -7.43 6.36 13.99
N GLY A 15 -6.65 7.08 13.18
CA GLY A 15 -5.21 7.21 13.34
C GLY A 15 -4.83 7.75 14.73
N LEU A 16 -5.49 8.81 15.19
CA LEU A 16 -5.28 9.36 16.53
C LEU A 16 -5.54 8.32 17.63
N GLY A 17 -6.58 7.51 17.50
CA GLY A 17 -6.86 6.40 18.41
C GLY A 17 -5.77 5.32 18.38
N LEU A 18 -5.26 4.97 17.19
CA LEU A 18 -4.18 4.00 17.05
C LEU A 18 -2.85 4.47 17.61
N ARG A 19 -2.63 5.79 17.68
CA ARG A 19 -1.41 6.35 18.29
C ARG A 19 -1.29 6.01 19.78
N VAL A 20 -2.41 5.93 20.49
CA VAL A 20 -2.45 5.61 21.92
C VAL A 20 -2.81 4.15 22.19
N ASN A 21 -3.25 3.41 21.17
CA ASN A 21 -3.69 2.04 21.32
C ASN A 21 -2.50 1.07 21.26
N GLN A 22 -2.38 0.22 22.29
CA GLN A 22 -1.31 -0.76 22.45
C GLN A 22 -1.82 -2.22 22.45
N THR A 23 -3.11 -2.43 22.19
CA THR A 23 -3.76 -3.75 22.34
C THR A 23 -4.29 -4.30 21.03
N LEU A 24 -4.55 -3.44 20.05
CA LEU A 24 -5.17 -3.82 18.80
C LEU A 24 -4.14 -4.51 17.88
N ARG A 25 -4.40 -5.78 17.57
CA ARG A 25 -3.50 -6.62 16.77
C ARG A 25 -3.82 -6.62 15.28
N ILE A 26 -5.10 -6.58 14.93
CA ILE A 26 -5.56 -6.72 13.54
C ILE A 26 -6.51 -5.58 13.20
N LEU A 27 -6.16 -4.82 12.17
CA LEU A 27 -6.99 -3.76 11.62
C LEU A 27 -7.24 -3.96 10.14
N VAL A 28 -8.49 -4.28 9.79
CA VAL A 28 -8.93 -4.42 8.39
C VAL A 28 -9.76 -3.20 8.02
N LEU A 29 -9.27 -2.42 7.05
CA LEU A 29 -9.91 -1.22 6.48
C LEU A 29 -10.29 -1.40 5.01
N SER A 30 -10.27 -2.62 4.50
CA SER A 30 -10.55 -2.94 3.10
C SER A 30 -11.85 -2.33 2.56
N ARG A 31 -11.85 -1.88 1.31
CA ARG A 31 -13.01 -1.30 0.59
C ARG A 31 -13.67 -0.10 1.29
N ASN A 32 -12.91 0.74 1.99
CA ASN A 32 -13.40 2.03 2.47
C ASN A 32 -12.92 3.16 1.55
N PRO A 33 -13.76 4.17 1.23
CA PRO A 33 -13.39 5.30 0.38
C PRO A 33 -12.55 6.34 1.15
N MET A 34 -11.53 5.88 1.89
CA MET A 34 -10.67 6.74 2.72
C MET A 34 -9.69 7.56 1.86
N GLN A 35 -9.56 7.20 0.58
CA GLN A 35 -8.56 7.70 -0.38
C GLN A 35 -7.11 7.45 0.09
N GLY A 36 -6.12 7.78 -0.74
CA GLY A 36 -4.70 7.63 -0.40
C GLY A 36 -4.31 8.43 0.85
N GLY A 37 -4.80 9.67 0.97
CA GLY A 37 -4.54 10.55 2.11
C GLY A 37 -5.01 9.99 3.47
N GLY A 38 -6.15 9.29 3.49
CA GLY A 38 -6.65 8.65 4.72
C GLY A 38 -5.78 7.46 5.15
N CYS A 39 -5.35 6.63 4.20
CA CYS A 39 -4.44 5.52 4.48
C CYS A 39 -3.08 6.02 4.99
N PHE A 40 -2.57 7.10 4.40
CA PHE A 40 -1.35 7.77 4.83
C PHE A 40 -1.45 8.25 6.29
N GLY A 41 -2.57 8.90 6.66
CA GLY A 41 -2.79 9.38 8.02
C GLY A 41 -2.83 8.27 9.08
N VAL A 42 -3.49 7.15 8.75
CA VAL A 42 -3.53 5.95 9.62
C VAL A 42 -2.11 5.39 9.80
N LEU A 43 -1.39 5.18 8.70
CA LEU A 43 -0.06 4.59 8.72
C LEU A 43 0.96 5.48 9.44
N LYS A 44 0.87 6.80 9.27
CA LYS A 44 1.69 7.78 10.00
C LYS A 44 1.45 7.70 11.50
N SER A 45 0.21 7.50 11.92
CA SER A 45 -0.13 7.37 13.34
C SER A 45 0.40 6.07 13.94
N VAL A 46 0.39 4.97 13.18
CA VAL A 46 1.03 3.70 13.59
C VAL A 46 2.54 3.87 13.71
N ARG A 47 3.18 4.57 12.76
CA ARG A 47 4.61 4.90 12.82
C ARG A 47 4.98 5.66 14.09
N ASP A 48 4.13 6.62 14.47
CA ASP A 48 4.33 7.47 15.64
C ASP A 48 3.98 6.73 16.96
N ASN A 49 3.61 5.45 16.90
CA ASN A 49 3.36 4.58 18.04
C ASN A 49 4.25 3.31 17.98
N PRO A 50 5.50 3.37 18.46
CA PRO A 50 6.42 2.23 18.42
C PRO A 50 6.03 1.09 19.37
N VAL A 51 5.11 1.33 20.31
CA VAL A 51 4.59 0.34 21.27
C VAL A 51 3.26 -0.27 20.80
N SER A 52 2.89 -0.05 19.54
CA SER A 52 1.69 -0.65 18.97
C SER A 52 1.83 -2.17 18.88
N ALA A 53 0.81 -2.90 19.32
CA ALA A 53 0.72 -4.35 19.16
C ALA A 53 0.16 -4.79 17.79
N LEU A 54 0.15 -3.89 16.82
CA LEU A 54 -0.46 -4.14 15.51
C LEU A 54 0.40 -5.10 14.69
N GLU A 55 -0.21 -6.22 14.30
CA GLU A 55 0.41 -7.29 13.52
C GLU A 55 -0.09 -7.30 12.07
N LEU A 56 -1.34 -6.88 11.83
CA LEU A 56 -1.93 -6.87 10.49
C LEU A 56 -2.71 -5.60 10.23
N LEU A 57 -2.41 -4.93 9.11
CA LEU A 57 -3.10 -3.77 8.60
C LEU A 57 -3.51 -4.00 7.15
N ASP A 58 -4.80 -4.12 6.88
CA ASP A 58 -5.34 -4.45 5.56
C ASP A 58 -6.09 -3.26 4.92
N PHE A 59 -5.50 -2.70 3.87
CA PHE A 59 -6.03 -1.65 3.00
C PHE A 59 -6.49 -2.18 1.63
N SER A 60 -6.78 -3.48 1.51
CA SER A 60 -7.20 -4.08 0.25
C SER A 60 -8.45 -3.40 -0.34
N GLY A 61 -8.37 -2.99 -1.60
CA GLY A 61 -9.45 -2.30 -2.30
C GLY A 61 -9.47 -0.78 -2.08
N ILE A 62 -8.38 -0.19 -1.59
CA ILE A 62 -8.15 1.25 -1.55
C ILE A 62 -6.96 1.58 -2.45
N GLN A 63 -7.09 2.64 -3.25
CA GLN A 63 -5.97 3.18 -4.04
C GLN A 63 -5.04 3.94 -3.12
N VAL A 64 -3.75 3.59 -3.15
CA VAL A 64 -2.67 4.23 -2.40
C VAL A 64 -1.67 4.87 -3.36
N ASP A 65 -0.98 5.90 -2.90
CA ASP A 65 0.00 6.66 -3.68
C ASP A 65 1.43 6.26 -3.33
N ARG A 66 2.43 6.69 -4.12
CA ARG A 66 3.85 6.39 -3.85
C ARG A 66 4.31 6.81 -2.45
N GLU A 67 3.81 7.96 -1.97
CA GLU A 67 4.14 8.46 -0.63
C GLU A 67 3.69 7.48 0.47
N PHE A 68 2.60 6.73 0.24
CA PHE A 68 2.16 5.69 1.16
C PHE A 68 3.14 4.51 1.17
N ASP A 69 3.63 4.07 0.01
CA ASP A 69 4.59 2.97 -0.08
C ASP A 69 5.93 3.31 0.56
N ASP A 70 6.40 4.55 0.42
CA ASP A 70 7.61 5.05 1.10
C ASP A 70 7.43 5.05 2.63
N LEU A 71 6.25 5.49 3.09
CA LEU A 71 5.91 5.46 4.51
C LEU A 71 5.76 4.02 5.03
N ALA A 72 5.18 3.10 4.25
CA ALA A 72 5.03 1.69 4.61
C ALA A 72 6.39 1.01 4.77
N SER A 73 7.33 1.35 3.89
CA SER A 73 8.72 0.90 3.98
C SER A 73 9.38 1.41 5.27
N SER A 74 9.16 2.67 5.63
CA SER A 74 9.66 3.25 6.88
C SER A 74 9.04 2.58 8.12
N VAL A 75 7.74 2.28 8.09
CA VAL A 75 7.05 1.59 9.19
C VAL A 75 7.56 0.17 9.37
N LYS A 76 7.85 -0.56 8.28
CA LYS A 76 8.44 -1.91 8.37
C LYS A 76 9.80 -1.94 9.07
N VAL A 77 10.57 -0.85 9.01
CA VAL A 77 11.83 -0.73 9.75
C VAL A 77 11.59 -0.61 11.26
N ILE A 78 10.53 0.08 11.66
CA ILE A 78 10.18 0.32 13.08
C ILE A 78 9.42 -0.88 13.68
N LEU A 79 8.45 -1.41 12.92
CA LEU A 79 7.57 -2.51 13.30
C LEU A 79 7.70 -3.63 12.25
N PRO A 80 8.79 -4.42 12.29
CA PRO A 80 9.00 -5.51 11.32
C PRO A 80 7.95 -6.62 11.43
N ALA A 81 7.28 -6.74 12.59
CA ALA A 81 6.18 -7.68 12.80
C ALA A 81 4.87 -7.26 12.10
N LEU A 82 4.76 -5.99 11.69
CA LEU A 82 3.54 -5.45 11.08
C LEU A 82 3.44 -5.83 9.60
N HIS A 83 2.40 -6.60 9.27
CA HIS A 83 2.04 -6.92 7.90
C HIS A 83 1.06 -5.88 7.34
N ILE A 84 1.48 -5.18 6.29
CA ILE A 84 0.65 -4.22 5.56
C ILE A 84 0.19 -4.88 4.26
N LYS A 85 -1.12 -5.03 4.09
CA LYS A 85 -1.73 -5.57 2.89
C LYS A 85 -2.42 -4.45 2.12
N THR A 86 -1.93 -4.11 0.94
CA THR A 86 -2.56 -3.16 0.04
C THR A 86 -3.19 -3.91 -1.12
N ALA A 87 -4.19 -3.32 -1.79
CA ALA A 87 -4.40 -3.70 -3.17
C ALA A 87 -3.13 -3.24 -3.89
N ALA A 88 -2.31 -4.19 -4.34
CA ALA A 88 -1.16 -3.91 -5.17
C ALA A 88 -1.59 -2.84 -6.18
N HIS A 89 -0.81 -1.76 -6.26
CA HIS A 89 -0.96 -0.71 -7.26
C HIS A 89 -1.51 -1.38 -8.49
N ARG A 90 -2.64 -0.88 -9.02
CA ARG A 90 -2.99 -1.17 -10.40
C ARG A 90 -1.76 -0.69 -11.16
N VAL A 91 -0.84 -1.61 -11.43
CA VAL A 91 0.35 -1.34 -12.21
C VAL A 91 -0.30 -0.89 -13.50
N GLU A 92 -0.30 0.43 -13.74
CA GLU A 92 -0.30 0.91 -15.09
C GLU A 92 0.92 0.23 -15.68
N TYR A 93 0.68 -0.93 -16.31
CA TYR A 93 1.54 -1.42 -17.35
C TYR A 93 1.58 -0.27 -18.34
N LYS A 94 2.49 0.69 -18.13
CA LYS A 94 3.01 1.48 -19.21
C LYS A 94 3.43 0.43 -20.22
N LYS A 95 2.68 0.36 -21.30
CA LYS A 95 3.01 -0.35 -22.52
C LYS A 95 4.35 0.21 -23.01
N GLU A 96 5.44 -0.20 -22.39
CA GLU A 96 6.74 -0.20 -23.01
C GLU A 96 6.71 -1.37 -24.00
N LEU A 97 5.96 -1.16 -25.09
CA LEU A 97 6.11 -1.95 -26.31
C LEU A 97 7.54 -1.71 -26.77
N ARG A 98 8.48 -2.52 -26.31
CA ARG A 98 9.81 -2.59 -26.92
C ARG A 98 9.60 -3.15 -28.33
N PRO A 99 9.88 -2.40 -29.42
CA PRO A 99 9.90 -2.99 -30.75
C PRO A 99 11.20 -3.78 -30.87
N VAL A 100 11.20 -5.04 -30.41
CA VAL A 100 12.28 -5.97 -30.69
C VAL A 100 11.84 -6.86 -31.82
N PHE A 101 11.97 -6.37 -33.04
CA PHE A 101 12.13 -7.23 -34.22
C PHE A 101 12.94 -6.45 -35.26
N THR A 102 14.26 -6.44 -35.07
CA THR A 102 15.19 -6.28 -36.18
C THR A 102 15.28 -7.64 -36.87
N PRO A 103 14.85 -7.81 -38.13
CA PRO A 103 15.11 -9.05 -38.85
C PRO A 103 16.61 -9.11 -39.17
N SER A 104 17.33 -10.00 -38.49
CA SER A 104 18.68 -10.39 -38.89
C SER A 104 18.59 -11.16 -40.20
N LEU A 105 19.14 -10.58 -41.27
CA LEU A 105 19.37 -11.22 -42.56
C LEU A 105 20.15 -12.53 -42.38
N PRO A 106 19.64 -13.69 -42.85
CA PRO A 106 20.46 -14.89 -42.96
C PRO A 106 21.33 -14.80 -44.21
N ALA A 107 22.64 -14.95 -44.00
CA ALA A 107 23.62 -15.13 -45.05
C ALA A 107 23.50 -16.52 -45.69
N SER A 108 23.82 -16.55 -46.99
CA SER A 108 24.34 -17.66 -47.80
C SER A 108 23.38 -18.50 -48.67
N VAL A 109 23.61 -18.27 -49.97
CA VAL A 109 23.32 -19.04 -51.19
C VAL A 109 23.91 -20.46 -51.12
N PRO A 110 23.30 -21.47 -51.76
CA PRO A 110 23.94 -22.05 -52.96
C PRO A 110 22.98 -22.57 -54.04
N LYS A 111 23.42 -22.54 -55.31
CA LYS A 111 22.95 -23.45 -56.38
C LYS A 111 24.13 -23.80 -57.27
#